data_AF-A0A7Y5YAV0-F1
#
_entry.id   AF-A0A7Y5YAV0-F1
#
_cell.length_a   1.000
_cell.length_b   1.000
_cell.length_c   1.000
_cell.angle_alpha   90.00
_cell.angle_beta   90.00
_cell.angle_gamma   90.00
#
_symmetry.space_group_name_H-M   'P 1'
#
loop_
_entity.id
_entity.type
_entity.pdbx_description
1 polymer ?
#
loop_
_entity_poly.entity_id
_entity_poly.type
_entity_poly.pdbx_seq_one_letter_code
_entity_poly.pdbx_strand_id
1 'polypeptide(L)'
;MTELTEPEDPTIQPAPEWPQADRQDLTDPQVAQSIARLLDLPGLPAADHESVYNLVHDDLLAALNSDPADVAFPGTGPDGGAA
;
A
#
# COMPACT_ATOMS: atom_id res chain seq x y z
N MET A 1 -9.36 -31.84 -26.58
CA MET A 1 -10.06 -30.55 -26.38
C MET A 1 -10.30 -30.43 -24.90
N THR A 2 -9.68 -29.47 -24.23
CA THR A 2 -9.94 -29.22 -22.81
C THR A 2 -11.32 -28.57 -22.71
N GLU A 3 -12.29 -29.30 -22.17
CA GLU A 3 -13.60 -28.75 -21.84
C GLU A 3 -13.38 -27.69 -20.75
N LEU A 4 -13.80 -26.45 -21.04
CA LEU A 4 -13.91 -25.39 -20.04
C LEU A 4 -15.05 -25.80 -19.13
N THR A 5 -14.75 -26.15 -17.88
CA THR A 5 -15.77 -26.37 -16.85
C THR A 5 -16.68 -25.14 -16.80
N GLU A 6 -17.99 -25.40 -16.76
CA GLU A 6 -19.04 -24.39 -16.62
C GLU A 6 -18.71 -23.50 -15.40
N PRO A 7 -18.84 -22.16 -15.47
CA PRO A 7 -18.52 -21.29 -14.36
C PRO A 7 -19.43 -21.66 -13.18
N GLU A 8 -18.82 -22.19 -12.14
CA GLU A 8 -19.43 -22.50 -10.86
C GLU A 8 -20.16 -21.25 -10.36
N ASP A 9 -21.45 -21.38 -10.04
CA ASP A 9 -22.30 -20.27 -9.61
C ASP A 9 -21.60 -19.50 -8.47
N PRO A 10 -21.20 -18.22 -8.66
CA PRO A 10 -20.32 -17.50 -7.74
C PRO A 10 -20.98 -17.21 -6.38
N THR A 11 -22.26 -17.56 -6.20
CA THR A 11 -23.01 -17.34 -4.97
C THR A 11 -22.72 -18.35 -3.86
N ILE A 12 -21.92 -19.40 -4.13
CA ILE A 12 -21.66 -20.50 -3.18
C ILE A 12 -20.31 -20.39 -2.48
N GLN A 13 -19.41 -19.49 -2.91
CA GLN A 13 -18.14 -19.29 -2.23
C GLN A 13 -18.29 -18.18 -1.18
N PRO A 14 -17.91 -18.42 0.09
CA PRO A 14 -17.78 -17.32 1.04
C PRO A 14 -16.83 -16.29 0.45
N ALA A 15 -17.16 -15.00 0.60
CA ALA A 15 -16.28 -13.95 0.11
C ALA A 15 -14.86 -14.20 0.66
N PRO A 16 -13.81 -14.16 -0.19
CA PRO A 16 -12.45 -14.41 0.26
C PRO A 16 -12.13 -13.48 1.44
N GLU A 17 -11.66 -14.06 2.54
CA GLU A 17 -11.28 -13.30 3.72
C GLU A 17 -10.07 -12.43 3.35
N TRP A 18 -10.31 -11.11 3.29
CA TRP A 18 -9.25 -10.16 3.02
C TRP A 18 -8.29 -10.13 4.21
N PRO A 19 -6.97 -10.11 3.96
CA PRO A 19 -5.97 -10.04 5.01
C PRO A 19 -6.26 -8.80 5.86
N GLN A 20 -6.55 -9.04 7.14
CA GLN A 20 -6.62 -7.96 8.11
C GLN A 20 -5.19 -7.50 8.34
N ALA A 21 -4.85 -6.28 7.91
CA ALA A 21 -3.52 -5.76 8.18
C ALA A 21 -3.42 -5.41 9.67
N ASP A 22 -2.99 -6.37 10.48
CA ASP A 22 -2.38 -6.09 11.78
C ASP A 22 -1.13 -5.27 11.48
N ARG A 23 -1.28 -3.95 11.55
CA ARG A 23 -0.30 -2.91 11.18
C ARG A 23 0.96 -2.89 12.07
N GLN A 24 1.17 -3.94 12.85
CA GLN A 24 1.98 -3.97 14.07
C GLN A 24 3.50 -4.00 13.81
N ASP A 25 3.94 -4.31 12.59
CA ASP A 25 5.37 -4.49 12.27
C ASP A 25 5.93 -3.50 11.23
N LEU A 26 5.16 -2.51 10.79
CA LEU A 26 5.66 -1.48 9.87
C LEU A 26 6.31 -0.33 10.66
N THR A 27 7.63 -0.28 10.64
CA THR A 27 8.42 0.80 11.28
C THR A 27 8.54 2.05 10.41
N ASP A 28 8.36 1.91 9.09
CA ASP A 28 8.43 3.04 8.16
C ASP A 28 7.05 3.70 7.98
N PRO A 29 6.92 5.00 8.32
CA PRO A 29 5.64 5.69 8.26
C PRO A 29 5.15 5.95 6.82
N GLN A 30 6.05 6.06 5.84
CA GLN A 30 5.64 6.22 4.44
C GLN A 30 5.04 4.92 3.93
N VAL A 31 5.74 3.79 4.13
CA VAL A 31 5.24 2.46 3.77
C VAL A 31 3.90 2.14 4.46
N ALA A 32 3.76 2.47 5.76
CA ALA A 32 2.51 2.27 6.49
C ALA A 32 1.34 3.10 5.94
N GLN A 33 1.63 4.27 5.36
CA GLN A 33 0.65 5.12 4.69
C GLN A 33 0.29 4.56 3.31
N SER A 34 1.26 4.16 2.49
CA SER A 34 1.02 3.62 1.15
C SER A 34 0.15 2.36 1.21
N ILE A 35 0.47 1.44 2.15
CA ILE A 35 -0.24 0.17 2.33
C ILE A 35 -1.63 0.37 2.97
N ALA A 36 -1.88 1.50 3.63
CA ALA A 36 -3.19 1.84 4.21
C ALA A 36 -4.33 1.73 3.20
N ARG A 37 -4.05 2.10 1.94
CA ARG A 37 -5.03 2.17 0.86
C ARG A 37 -5.55 0.77 0.48
N LEU A 38 -4.76 -0.28 0.72
CA LEU A 38 -5.17 -1.66 0.44
C LEU A 38 -6.30 -2.15 1.36
N LEU A 39 -6.50 -1.51 2.51
CA LEU A 39 -7.61 -1.84 3.43
C LEU A 39 -8.98 -1.44 2.88
N ASP A 40 -9.02 -0.53 1.89
CA ASP A 40 -10.26 -0.06 1.26
C ASP A 40 -10.69 -0.93 0.08
N LEU A 41 -9.77 -1.72 -0.51
CA LEU A 41 -10.02 -2.64 -1.62
C LEU A 41 -11.27 -3.53 -1.48
N PRO A 42 -11.57 -4.16 -0.32
CA PRO A 42 -12.80 -4.94 -0.16
C PRO A 42 -14.08 -4.15 -0.37
N GLY A 43 -14.05 -2.82 -0.20
CA GLY A 43 -15.18 -1.93 -0.46
C GLY A 43 -15.27 -1.43 -1.90
N LEU A 44 -14.25 -1.68 -2.73
CA LEU A 44 -14.15 -1.17 -4.09
C LEU A 44 -14.53 -2.21 -5.15
N PRO A 45 -15.05 -1.79 -6.32
CA PRO A 45 -15.25 -2.69 -7.45
C PRO A 45 -13.91 -3.27 -7.92
N ALA A 46 -13.91 -4.52 -8.36
CA ALA A 46 -12.70 -5.17 -8.87
C ALA A 46 -12.02 -4.42 -10.03
N ALA A 47 -12.80 -3.67 -10.82
CA ALA A 47 -12.27 -2.83 -11.90
C ALA A 47 -11.37 -1.69 -11.41
N ASP A 48 -11.57 -1.22 -10.17
CA ASP A 48 -10.79 -0.14 -9.57
C ASP A 48 -9.56 -0.64 -8.82
N HIS A 49 -9.46 -1.95 -8.57
CA HIS A 49 -8.35 -2.55 -7.81
C HIS A 49 -7.01 -2.30 -8.49
N GLU A 50 -6.94 -2.38 -9.82
CA GLU A 50 -5.72 -2.08 -10.59
C GLU A 50 -5.21 -0.67 -10.31
N SER A 51 -6.11 0.32 -10.31
CA SER A 51 -5.73 1.70 -10.06
C SER A 51 -5.17 1.89 -8.64
N VAL A 52 -5.78 1.24 -7.65
CA VAL A 52 -5.29 1.25 -6.27
C VAL A 52 -3.91 0.61 -6.16
N TYR A 53 -3.68 -0.52 -6.83
CA TYR A 53 -2.37 -1.18 -6.83
C TYR A 53 -1.29 -0.34 -7.53
N ASN A 54 -1.60 0.29 -8.66
CA ASN A 54 -0.67 1.18 -9.35
C ASN A 54 -0.27 2.35 -8.45
N LEU A 55 -1.24 2.98 -7.77
CA LEU A 55 -0.96 4.08 -6.85
C LEU A 55 -0.09 3.65 -5.67
N VAL A 56 -0.33 2.46 -5.10
CA VAL A 56 0.52 1.93 -4.02
C VAL A 56 1.94 1.66 -4.54
N HIS A 57 2.06 1.12 -5.75
CA HIS A 57 3.36 0.87 -6.38
C HIS A 57 4.15 2.16 -6.60
N ASP A 58 3.53 3.18 -7.20
CA ASP A 58 4.17 4.47 -7.45
C ASP A 58 4.57 5.19 -6.15
N ASP A 59 3.73 5.14 -5.11
CA ASP A 59 3.99 5.76 -3.81
C ASP A 59 5.17 5.08 -3.09
N LEU A 60 5.22 3.74 -3.11
CA LEU A 60 6.34 2.98 -2.57
C LEU A 60 7.63 3.21 -3.37
N LEU A 61 7.54 3.30 -4.70
CA LEU A 61 8.67 3.60 -5.55
C LEU A 61 9.18 5.02 -5.29
N ALA A 62 8.29 6.00 -5.10
CA ALA A 62 8.66 7.36 -4.75
C ALA A 62 9.32 7.43 -3.37
N ALA A 63 8.79 6.74 -2.37
CA ALA A 63 9.39 6.64 -1.04
C ALA A 63 10.79 6.01 -1.10
N LEU A 64 10.96 4.92 -1.87
CA LEU A 64 12.24 4.27 -2.06
C LEU A 64 13.29 5.17 -2.73
N ASN A 65 12.88 6.00 -3.69
CA ASN A 65 13.77 6.92 -4.39
C ASN A 65 13.97 8.25 -3.65
N SER A 66 13.23 8.50 -2.56
CA SER A 66 13.38 9.72 -1.78
C SER A 66 14.66 9.67 -0.96
N ASP A 67 15.37 10.80 -0.88
CA ASP A 67 16.56 10.90 -0.05
C ASP A 67 16.14 10.93 1.44
N PRO A 68 16.78 10.14 2.32
CA PRO A 68 16.44 10.12 3.75
C PRO A 68 16.73 11.45 4.48
N ALA A 69 17.40 12.43 3.85
CA ALA A 69 17.57 13.78 4.37
C ALA A 69 16.51 14.78 3.83
N ASP A 70 15.72 14.40 2.82
CA ASP A 70 14.60 15.21 2.31
C ASP A 70 13.38 15.16 3.24
N VAL A 71 13.28 14.11 4.08
CA VAL A 71 12.39 14.10 5.25
C VAL A 71 12.94 15.05 6.32
N ALA A 72 12.87 16.35 6.03
CA ALA A 72 13.28 17.41 6.92
C ALA A 72 12.47 17.31 8.22
N PHE A 73 13.07 16.74 9.26
CA PHE A 73 12.64 16.97 10.62
C PHE A 73 12.78 18.48 10.89
N PRO A 74 11.71 19.20 11.23
CA PRO A 74 11.81 20.60 11.63
C PRO A 74 12.47 20.66 13.01
N GLY A 75 13.81 20.56 13.06
CA GLY A 75 14.49 20.41 14.34
C GLY A 75 15.99 20.68 14.39
N THR A 76 16.72 20.68 13.28
CA THR A 76 18.17 20.99 13.32
C THR A 76 18.50 22.13 12.39
N GLY A 77 18.24 23.35 12.88
CA GLY A 77 18.91 24.53 12.34
C GLY A 77 20.43 24.42 12.57
N PRO A 78 21.26 25.00 11.70
CA PRO A 78 22.71 25.03 11.86
C PRO A 78 23.05 25.97 13.03
N ASP A 79 23.17 25.44 14.24
CA ASP A 79 23.77 26.19 15.34
C ASP A 79 25.26 26.36 15.02
N GLY A 80 25.66 27.62 14.91
CA GLY A 80 26.99 28.03 14.51
C GLY A 80 28.05 27.63 15.51
N GLY A 81 29.23 27.25 15.00
CA GLY A 81 30.42 27.04 15.79
C GLY A 81 31.64 27.57 15.05
N ALA A 82 31.80 28.89 15.04
CA ALA A 82 33.10 29.52 14.78
C ALA A 82 33.98 29.39 16.04
N ALA A 83 35.18 28.85 15.87
CA ALA A 83 36.38 29.14 16.67
C ALA A 83 37.63 28.59 15.95
#